data_AF-A0A1S3CFT6-F1
#
_entry.id   AF-A0A1S3CFT6-F1
#
_cell.length_a   1.000
_cell.length_b   1.000
_cell.length_c   1.000
_cell.angle_alpha   90.00
_cell.angle_beta   90.00
_cell.angle_gamma   90.00
#
_symmetry.space_group_name_H-M   'P 1'
#
loop_
_entity.id
_entity.type
_entity.pdbx_description
1 polymer ?
#
loop_
_entity_poly.entity_id
_entity_poly.type
_entity_poly.pdbx_seq_one_letter_code
_entity_poly.pdbx_strand_id
1 'polypeptide(L)'
;MQNSAKSVFGAMILLIQHLPHLHSTVAKREQFYDKFYSKLRHFPHLCSFKFNSKAPLKCFCSKNQTTHEAFQGFSALPRDTPWDNDTVWSTMALYIFSLHIPLSLGSLSLVSQLMHMPILDPQTKALSRLAIQTLEFILTLLLLKLTAKPNYRFRNFFRDNELCSKRNWIFASAFGVGFLLSLVFLTSLLAERVIGPKAVSNLVLKEILDCSNISRTACFIAYCVVTPFLEETVYRGFLLASISSEMQWQQAVVISSAVFSAAHLSVENSLQLFIIGCVLGCSYCWTGNLRSSILIHSLYNAMTLLLTYLS
;
A
#
# COMPACT_ATOMS: atom_id res chain seq x y z
N MET A 1 25.00 -21.72 -16.66
CA MET A 1 24.82 -20.52 -15.80
C MET A 1 24.39 -20.91 -14.37
N GLN A 2 25.07 -21.87 -13.73
CA GLN A 2 24.66 -22.43 -12.43
C GLN A 2 25.62 -22.08 -11.27
N ASN A 3 26.76 -21.44 -11.57
CA ASN A 3 27.78 -21.07 -10.59
C ASN A 3 27.64 -19.64 -10.04
N SER A 4 26.84 -18.76 -10.65
CA SER A 4 26.65 -17.38 -10.19
C SER A 4 25.65 -17.27 -9.02
N ALA A 5 24.67 -18.17 -8.92
CA ALA A 5 23.63 -18.11 -7.89
C ALA A 5 24.11 -18.63 -6.52
N LYS A 6 25.05 -19.60 -6.52
CA LYS A 6 25.68 -20.08 -5.27
C LYS A 6 26.64 -19.06 -4.66
N SER A 7 27.25 -18.20 -5.49
CA SER A 7 28.19 -17.16 -5.05
C SER A 7 27.51 -16.01 -4.28
N VAL A 8 26.27 -15.66 -4.64
CA VAL A 8 25.54 -14.55 -3.98
C VAL A 8 24.94 -15.01 -2.65
N PHE A 9 24.41 -16.24 -2.61
CA PHE A 9 23.83 -16.80 -1.39
C PHE A 9 24.89 -17.11 -0.32
N GLY A 10 26.08 -17.57 -0.74
CA GLY A 10 27.23 -17.75 0.17
C GLY A 10 27.79 -16.44 0.72
N ALA A 11 27.82 -15.37 -0.08
CA ALA A 11 28.28 -14.04 0.35
C ALA A 11 27.31 -13.40 1.36
N MET A 12 25.99 -13.64 1.24
CA MET A 12 24.99 -13.13 2.18
C MET A 12 25.05 -13.79 3.56
N ILE A 13 25.37 -15.08 3.63
CA ILE A 13 25.50 -15.81 4.91
C ILE A 13 26.81 -15.39 5.63
N LEU A 14 27.89 -15.15 4.89
CA LEU A 14 29.16 -14.66 5.45
C LEU A 14 29.06 -13.20 5.95
N LEU A 15 28.22 -12.36 5.33
CA LEU A 15 27.96 -10.99 5.80
C LEU A 15 27.16 -10.94 7.13
N ILE A 16 26.39 -11.98 7.44
CA ILE A 16 25.61 -12.08 8.68
C ILE A 16 26.47 -12.65 9.83
N GLN A 17 27.51 -13.43 9.53
CA GLN A 17 28.40 -14.04 10.53
C GLN A 17 29.59 -13.17 10.97
N HIS A 18 29.78 -11.97 10.39
CA HIS A 18 30.95 -11.12 10.65
C HIS A 18 30.65 -9.70 11.17
N LEU A 19 29.49 -9.48 11.79
CA LEU A 19 29.16 -8.23 12.49
C LEU A 19 29.30 -8.37 14.02
N PRO A 20 30.49 -8.12 14.61
CA PRO A 20 30.59 -7.81 16.03
C PRO A 20 30.27 -6.32 16.27
N HIS A 21 29.59 -6.04 17.39
CA HIS A 21 29.29 -4.74 17.99
C HIS A 21 28.14 -3.88 17.41
N LEU A 22 26.91 -4.20 17.83
CA LEU A 22 25.82 -3.22 17.99
C LEU A 22 25.53 -3.00 19.48
N HIS A 23 26.34 -2.16 20.13
CA HIS A 23 25.98 -1.60 21.44
C HIS A 23 26.31 -0.10 21.58
N SER A 24 26.81 0.56 20.52
CA SER A 24 27.24 1.97 20.56
C SER A 24 26.38 2.93 19.73
N THR A 25 25.32 2.46 19.08
CA THR A 25 24.45 3.25 18.20
C THR A 25 23.25 3.92 18.89
N VAL A 26 22.86 3.45 20.09
CA VAL A 26 21.73 4.03 20.84
C VAL A 26 22.11 5.39 21.44
N ALA A 27 23.30 5.50 22.06
CA ALA A 27 23.78 6.74 22.67
C ALA A 27 24.01 7.88 21.65
N LYS A 28 24.43 7.54 20.42
CA LYS A 28 24.60 8.53 19.33
C LYS A 28 23.27 9.02 18.77
N ARG A 29 22.18 8.24 18.89
CA ARG A 29 20.84 8.61 18.42
C ARG A 29 20.20 9.63 19.36
N GLU A 30 20.27 9.41 20.67
CA GLU A 30 19.74 10.34 21.67
C GLU A 30 20.47 11.70 21.66
N GLN A 31 21.80 11.68 21.49
CA GLN A 31 22.60 12.91 21.40
C GLN A 31 22.28 13.76 20.16
N PHE A 32 21.82 13.14 19.06
CA PHE A 32 21.35 13.86 17.87
C PHE A 32 19.99 14.52 18.10
N TYR A 33 19.06 13.84 18.77
CA TYR A 33 17.74 14.39 19.13
C TYR A 33 17.86 15.58 20.10
N ASP A 34 18.70 15.48 21.14
CA ASP A 34 18.91 16.59 22.09
C ASP A 34 19.59 17.80 21.46
N LYS A 35 20.53 17.57 20.54
CA LYS A 35 21.21 18.64 19.79
C LYS A 35 20.29 19.29 18.75
N PHE A 36 19.29 18.57 18.25
CA PHE A 36 18.24 19.10 17.36
C PHE A 36 17.19 19.91 18.14
N TYR A 37 16.72 19.41 19.29
CA TYR A 37 15.73 20.09 20.13
C TYR A 37 16.27 21.33 20.84
N SER A 38 17.53 21.33 21.26
CA SER A 38 18.17 22.54 21.83
C SER A 38 18.32 23.67 20.81
N LYS A 39 18.46 23.34 19.51
CA LYS A 39 18.60 24.30 18.42
C LYS A 39 17.27 24.94 17.98
N LEU A 40 16.14 24.34 18.36
CA LEU A 40 14.79 24.88 18.14
C LEU A 40 14.31 25.84 19.24
N ARG A 41 15.10 26.06 20.30
CA ARG A 41 14.74 26.88 21.46
C ARG A 41 15.17 28.36 21.36
N HIS A 42 15.65 28.80 20.19
CA HIS A 42 16.11 30.18 19.94
C HIS A 42 15.41 30.81 18.74
N PHE A 43 14.12 31.14 18.91
CA PHE A 43 13.43 32.18 18.15
C PHE A 43 12.39 32.85 19.05
N PRO A 44 12.55 34.13 19.44
CA PRO A 44 11.58 34.83 20.28
C PRO A 44 10.66 35.78 19.48
N HIS A 45 9.43 35.95 19.97
CA HIS A 45 8.39 36.95 19.65
C HIS A 45 7.79 36.89 18.23
N LEU A 46 6.50 37.16 17.93
CA LEU A 46 5.46 38.01 18.52
C LEU A 46 4.06 37.38 18.33
N CYS A 47 3.20 37.43 19.35
CA CYS A 47 1.92 38.16 19.29
C CYS A 47 1.19 38.04 20.64
N SER A 48 1.19 39.16 21.35
CA SER A 48 0.44 39.39 22.58
C SER A 48 -1.00 39.77 22.27
N PHE A 49 -1.97 39.11 22.90
CA PHE A 49 -3.25 39.73 23.20
C PHE A 49 -3.51 39.62 24.71
N LYS A 50 -3.41 40.77 25.38
CA LYS A 50 -3.83 40.97 26.77
C LYS A 50 -5.35 41.09 26.79
N PHE A 51 -6.01 40.31 27.65
CA PHE A 51 -7.22 40.77 28.32
C PHE A 51 -7.04 40.55 29.82
N ASN A 52 -7.23 41.61 30.57
CA ASN A 52 -7.04 41.69 32.02
C ASN A 52 -8.42 41.89 32.65
N SER A 53 -8.83 41.02 33.58
CA SER A 53 -9.69 41.39 34.73
C SER A 53 -9.84 40.24 35.74
N LYS A 54 -9.12 40.37 36.87
CA LYS A 54 -9.50 40.14 38.28
C LYS A 54 -10.39 38.92 38.66
N ALA A 55 -9.73 37.94 39.32
CA ALA A 55 -10.04 36.97 40.42
C ALA A 55 -11.46 36.82 41.06
N PRO A 56 -11.77 35.78 41.89
CA PRO A 56 -10.95 34.63 42.35
C PRO A 56 -11.61 33.23 42.22
N LEU A 57 -10.82 32.22 42.59
CA LEU A 57 -11.10 30.77 42.70
C LEU A 57 -12.50 30.38 43.22
N LYS A 58 -13.14 29.44 42.51
CA LYS A 58 -13.98 28.41 43.12
C LYS A 58 -13.63 27.06 42.50
N CYS A 59 -12.97 26.23 43.32
CA CYS A 59 -12.78 24.81 43.06
C CYS A 59 -14.17 24.15 43.06
N PHE A 60 -14.59 23.65 41.90
CA PHE A 60 -15.72 22.74 41.79
C PHE A 60 -15.26 21.55 40.96
N CYS A 61 -14.97 20.45 41.66
CA CYS A 61 -14.85 19.14 41.06
C CYS A 61 -16.21 18.76 40.46
N SER A 62 -16.43 19.12 39.19
CA SER A 62 -17.47 18.52 38.38
C SER A 62 -16.84 17.42 37.52
N LYS A 63 -17.26 16.18 37.77
CA LYS A 63 -17.14 15.10 36.79
C LYS A 63 -17.83 15.56 35.51
N ASN A 64 -17.06 16.04 34.54
CA ASN A 64 -17.57 16.26 33.19
C ASN A 64 -17.03 15.18 32.26
N GLN A 65 -17.90 14.20 32.04
CA GLN A 65 -17.97 13.48 30.78
C GLN A 65 -17.88 14.47 29.61
N THR A 66 -17.23 13.98 28.55
CA THR A 66 -17.38 14.42 27.15
C THR A 66 -17.07 15.88 26.83
N THR A 67 -15.82 16.12 26.43
CA THR A 67 -15.47 17.09 25.36
C THR A 67 -14.31 16.50 24.53
N HIS A 68 -14.62 15.42 23.80
CA HIS A 68 -13.85 14.99 22.62
C HIS A 68 -14.70 15.14 21.35
N GLU A 69 -15.57 16.15 21.31
CA GLU A 69 -16.16 16.64 20.07
C GLU A 69 -15.45 17.94 19.67
N ALA A 70 -14.25 17.83 19.11
CA ALA A 70 -13.59 18.94 18.44
C ALA A 70 -12.55 18.38 17.46
N PHE A 71 -12.85 18.52 16.16
CA PHE A 71 -12.19 17.97 14.97
C PHE A 71 -12.34 16.45 14.75
N GLN A 72 -13.39 16.07 14.02
CA GLN A 72 -13.30 14.92 13.12
C GLN A 72 -12.15 15.18 12.14
N GLY A 73 -10.95 14.68 12.44
CA GLY A 73 -9.81 14.77 11.54
C GLY A 73 -10.10 14.09 10.19
N PHE A 74 -9.33 14.42 9.17
CA PHE A 74 -9.47 13.82 7.83
C PHE A 74 -9.42 12.28 7.89
N SER A 75 -8.56 11.70 8.73
CA SER A 75 -8.44 10.25 8.87
C SER A 75 -9.51 9.64 9.78
N ALA A 76 -10.19 8.61 9.29
CA ALA A 76 -11.11 7.72 10.01
C ALA A 76 -10.44 6.41 10.49
N LEU A 77 -9.13 6.27 10.30
CA LEU A 77 -8.39 5.06 10.72
C LEU A 77 -8.26 4.98 12.25
N PRO A 78 -8.44 3.79 12.84
CA PRO A 78 -8.25 3.60 14.26
C PRO A 78 -6.76 3.68 14.62
N ARG A 79 -6.47 4.17 15.84
CA ARG A 79 -5.09 4.16 16.37
C ARG A 79 -4.68 2.80 16.94
N ASP A 80 -5.63 1.95 17.32
CA ASP A 80 -5.33 0.61 17.80
C ASP A 80 -5.26 -0.35 16.61
N THR A 81 -4.08 -0.89 16.36
CA THR A 81 -3.79 -1.76 15.22
C THR A 81 -3.36 -3.17 15.67
N PRO A 82 -3.67 -4.21 14.88
CA PRO A 82 -3.35 -5.59 15.23
C PRO A 82 -1.87 -5.93 15.22
N TRP A 83 -1.02 -5.06 14.69
CA TRP A 83 0.41 -5.30 14.50
C TRP A 83 1.23 -4.27 15.24
N ASP A 84 2.26 -4.73 15.94
CA ASP A 84 3.22 -3.86 16.60
C ASP A 84 4.28 -3.39 15.59
N ASN A 85 4.84 -2.20 15.78
CA ASN A 85 5.77 -1.58 14.82
C ASN A 85 6.94 -2.50 14.41
N ASP A 86 7.47 -3.29 15.35
CA ASP A 86 8.56 -4.24 15.10
C ASP A 86 8.14 -5.40 14.17
N THR A 87 6.86 -5.77 14.21
CA THR A 87 6.29 -6.85 13.40
C THR A 87 5.87 -6.37 12.01
N VAL A 88 5.57 -5.08 11.83
CA VAL A 88 5.06 -4.54 10.55
C VAL A 88 6.09 -4.71 9.44
N TRP A 89 7.33 -4.27 9.67
CA TRP A 89 8.37 -4.30 8.64
C TRP A 89 8.89 -5.71 8.37
N SER A 90 8.98 -6.55 9.40
CA SER A 90 9.37 -7.96 9.24
C SER A 90 8.29 -8.76 8.49
N THR A 91 7.02 -8.54 8.79
CA THR A 91 5.90 -9.12 8.04
C THR A 91 5.86 -8.62 6.59
N MET A 92 6.09 -7.33 6.38
CA MET A 92 6.17 -6.75 5.03
C MET A 92 7.33 -7.34 4.22
N ALA A 93 8.50 -7.52 4.85
CA ALA A 93 9.64 -8.18 4.22
C ALA A 93 9.33 -9.64 3.87
N LEU A 94 8.68 -10.38 4.77
CA LEU A 94 8.27 -11.77 4.52
C LEU A 94 7.25 -11.85 3.36
N TYR A 95 6.29 -10.92 3.30
CA TYR A 95 5.38 -10.80 2.16
C TYR A 95 6.15 -10.54 0.85
N ILE A 96 6.99 -9.50 0.80
CA ILE A 96 7.68 -9.09 -0.43
C ILE A 96 8.63 -10.20 -0.93
N PHE A 97 9.49 -10.72 -0.07
CA PHE A 97 10.57 -11.63 -0.48
C PHE A 97 10.14 -13.08 -0.58
N SER A 98 9.13 -13.52 0.20
CA SER A 98 8.70 -14.93 0.19
C SER A 98 7.44 -15.18 -0.60
N LEU A 99 6.58 -14.17 -0.80
CA LEU A 99 5.34 -14.31 -1.56
C LEU A 99 5.38 -13.49 -2.86
N HIS A 100 5.45 -12.16 -2.75
CA HIS A 100 5.21 -11.27 -3.89
C HIS A 100 6.22 -11.44 -5.02
N ILE A 101 7.52 -11.30 -4.74
CA ILE A 101 8.57 -11.38 -5.77
C ILE A 101 8.62 -12.78 -6.42
N PRO A 102 8.66 -13.90 -5.65
CA PRO A 102 8.68 -15.23 -6.25
C PRO A 102 7.45 -15.55 -7.10
N LEU A 103 6.25 -15.20 -6.61
CA LEU A 103 4.99 -15.48 -7.31
C LEU A 103 4.71 -14.49 -8.44
N SER A 104 5.30 -13.29 -8.43
CA SER A 104 5.16 -12.33 -9.52
C SER A 104 6.14 -12.59 -10.67
N LEU A 105 7.44 -12.75 -10.38
CA LEU A 105 8.48 -12.89 -11.43
C LEU A 105 8.73 -14.35 -11.83
N GLY A 106 8.72 -15.27 -10.87
CA GLY A 106 9.12 -16.66 -11.09
C GLY A 106 7.99 -17.56 -11.59
N SER A 107 6.75 -17.11 -11.53
CA SER A 107 5.60 -18.01 -11.57
C SER A 107 5.27 -18.58 -12.94
N LEU A 108 5.32 -17.79 -14.01
CA LEU A 108 5.16 -18.32 -15.37
C LEU A 108 6.31 -19.24 -15.77
N SER A 109 7.53 -18.96 -15.30
CA SER A 109 8.69 -19.83 -15.51
C SER A 109 8.50 -21.18 -14.79
N LEU A 110 8.00 -21.15 -13.54
CA LEU A 110 7.68 -22.35 -12.78
C LEU A 110 6.57 -23.17 -13.47
N VAL A 111 5.51 -22.53 -13.96
CA VAL A 111 4.42 -23.20 -14.68
C VAL A 111 4.92 -23.84 -15.97
N SER A 112 5.76 -23.14 -16.73
CA SER A 112 6.40 -23.67 -17.94
C SER A 112 7.22 -24.94 -17.63
N GLN A 113 7.99 -24.93 -16.54
CA GLN A 113 8.77 -26.09 -16.10
C GLN A 113 7.89 -27.26 -15.65
N LEU A 114 6.86 -26.99 -14.85
CA LEU A 114 5.93 -28.01 -14.35
C LEU A 114 5.11 -28.67 -15.47
N MET A 115 4.72 -27.88 -16.47
CA MET A 115 3.95 -28.35 -17.62
C MET A 115 4.83 -28.96 -18.72
N HIS A 116 6.17 -28.92 -18.57
CA HIS A 116 7.12 -29.30 -19.61
C HIS A 116 6.90 -28.60 -20.96
N MET A 117 6.36 -27.37 -20.94
CA MET A 117 6.11 -26.57 -22.14
C MET A 117 6.94 -25.28 -22.11
N PRO A 118 7.90 -25.09 -23.03
CA PRO A 118 8.79 -23.92 -23.01
C PRO A 118 8.05 -22.62 -23.35
N ILE A 119 6.94 -22.69 -24.08
CA ILE A 119 6.11 -21.56 -24.46
C ILE A 119 4.68 -21.87 -24.03
N LEU A 120 4.16 -21.08 -23.09
CA LEU A 120 2.79 -21.18 -22.62
C LEU A 120 1.86 -20.46 -23.60
N ASP A 121 0.77 -21.11 -23.98
CA ASP A 121 -0.29 -20.46 -24.75
C ASP A 121 -0.97 -19.33 -23.92
N PRO A 122 -1.59 -18.34 -24.57
CA PRO A 122 -2.16 -17.19 -23.86
C PRO A 122 -3.25 -17.58 -22.84
N GLN A 123 -4.01 -18.63 -23.11
CA GLN A 123 -5.04 -19.10 -22.17
C GLN A 123 -4.41 -19.71 -20.91
N THR A 124 -3.37 -20.52 -21.05
CA THR A 124 -2.61 -21.05 -19.90
C THR A 124 -1.91 -19.94 -19.14
N LYS A 125 -1.34 -18.92 -19.80
CA LYS A 125 -0.80 -17.73 -19.12
C LYS A 125 -1.87 -17.02 -18.27
N ALA A 126 -3.07 -16.82 -18.81
CA ALA A 126 -4.16 -16.15 -18.09
C ALA A 126 -4.65 -16.96 -16.88
N LEU A 127 -4.90 -18.26 -17.06
CA LEU A 127 -5.38 -19.13 -16.00
C LEU A 127 -4.33 -19.33 -14.90
N SER A 128 -3.07 -19.54 -15.28
CA SER A 128 -1.98 -19.63 -14.32
C SER A 128 -1.80 -18.33 -13.54
N ARG A 129 -1.86 -17.17 -14.20
CA ARG A 129 -1.82 -15.87 -13.52
C ARG A 129 -2.94 -15.72 -12.49
N LEU A 130 -4.18 -16.08 -12.85
CA LEU A 130 -5.30 -16.06 -11.92
C LEU A 130 -5.08 -17.00 -10.72
N ALA A 131 -4.64 -18.23 -10.98
CA ALA A 131 -4.42 -19.23 -9.94
C ALA A 131 -3.30 -18.80 -8.96
N ILE A 132 -2.18 -18.32 -9.50
CA ILE A 132 -1.04 -17.86 -8.71
C ILE A 132 -1.39 -16.62 -7.89
N GLN A 133 -2.09 -15.64 -8.47
CA GLN A 133 -2.52 -14.45 -7.75
C GLN A 133 -3.49 -14.80 -6.61
N THR A 134 -4.40 -15.76 -6.85
CA THR A 134 -5.33 -16.24 -5.83
C THR A 134 -4.58 -16.95 -4.71
N LEU A 135 -3.58 -17.76 -5.04
CA LEU A 135 -2.70 -18.40 -4.07
C LEU A 135 -1.92 -17.36 -3.25
N GLU A 136 -1.33 -16.35 -3.90
CA GLU A 136 -0.64 -15.24 -3.22
C GLU A 136 -1.58 -14.56 -2.23
N PHE A 137 -2.82 -14.29 -2.62
CA PHE A 137 -3.82 -13.69 -1.73
C PHE A 137 -4.15 -14.55 -0.52
N ILE A 138 -4.38 -15.86 -0.72
CA ILE A 138 -4.66 -16.79 0.38
C ILE A 138 -3.47 -16.86 1.34
N LEU A 139 -2.24 -17.00 0.82
CA LEU A 139 -1.02 -17.06 1.62
C LEU A 139 -0.75 -15.75 2.36
N THR A 140 -1.07 -14.62 1.75
CA THR A 140 -0.98 -13.30 2.37
C THR A 140 -1.97 -13.15 3.52
N LEU A 141 -3.23 -13.57 3.34
CA LEU A 141 -4.21 -13.57 4.43
C LEU A 141 -3.78 -14.48 5.60
N LEU A 142 -3.20 -15.64 5.28
CA LEU A 142 -2.62 -16.52 6.29
C LEU A 142 -1.46 -15.85 7.03
N LEU A 143 -0.52 -15.24 6.29
CA LEU A 143 0.61 -14.50 6.87
C LEU A 143 0.15 -13.38 7.79
N LEU A 144 -0.81 -12.55 7.35
CA LEU A 144 -1.36 -11.46 8.14
C LEU A 144 -2.07 -11.98 9.39
N LYS A 145 -2.79 -13.10 9.28
CA LYS A 145 -3.43 -13.73 10.44
C LYS A 145 -2.42 -14.27 11.46
N LEU A 146 -1.31 -14.85 11.00
CA LEU A 146 -0.27 -15.43 11.86
C LEU A 146 0.57 -14.37 12.58
N THR A 147 0.69 -13.18 11.99
CA THR A 147 1.50 -12.07 12.51
C THR A 147 0.69 -11.06 13.34
N ALA A 148 -0.64 -11.12 13.27
CA ALA A 148 -1.51 -10.30 14.10
C ALA A 148 -1.48 -10.74 15.57
N LYS A 149 -1.75 -9.81 16.49
CA LYS A 149 -1.88 -10.06 17.94
C LYS A 149 -2.81 -11.26 18.23
N PRO A 150 -2.48 -12.15 19.20
CA PRO A 150 -3.24 -13.39 19.45
C PRO A 150 -4.74 -13.19 19.73
N ASN A 151 -5.09 -12.08 20.38
CA ASN A 151 -6.47 -11.76 20.75
C ASN A 151 -7.24 -11.05 19.62
N TYR A 152 -6.60 -10.75 18.50
CA TYR A 152 -7.23 -10.07 17.39
C TYR A 152 -8.13 -11.03 16.59
N ARG A 153 -9.41 -10.68 16.47
CA ARG A 153 -10.34 -11.42 15.62
C ARG A 153 -10.19 -10.96 14.17
N PHE A 154 -9.52 -11.76 13.35
CA PHE A 154 -9.22 -11.43 11.94
C PHE A 154 -10.44 -11.05 11.10
N ARG A 155 -11.65 -11.53 11.43
CA ARG A 155 -12.91 -11.10 10.79
C ARG A 155 -13.15 -9.59 10.89
N ASN A 156 -12.60 -8.92 11.91
CA ASN A 156 -12.71 -7.48 12.09
C ASN A 156 -11.86 -6.69 11.10
N PHE A 157 -10.90 -7.31 10.41
CA PHE A 157 -10.01 -6.65 9.46
C PHE A 157 -10.76 -6.02 8.29
N PHE A 158 -11.82 -6.69 7.81
CA PHE A 158 -12.70 -6.21 6.74
C PHE A 158 -13.97 -5.52 7.27
N ARG A 159 -14.06 -5.27 8.58
CA ARG A 159 -15.26 -4.67 9.20
C ARG A 159 -15.19 -3.15 9.11
N ASP A 160 -16.31 -2.53 8.77
CA ASP A 160 -16.45 -1.08 8.73
C ASP A 160 -16.42 -0.49 10.15
N ASN A 161 -15.73 0.65 10.33
CA ASN A 161 -15.77 1.42 11.58
C ASN A 161 -17.09 2.23 11.71
N GLU A 162 -17.51 2.57 12.93
CA GLU A 162 -18.73 3.41 13.11
C GLU A 162 -18.62 4.78 12.42
N LEU A 163 -17.43 5.37 12.38
CA LEU A 163 -17.12 6.60 11.63
C LEU A 163 -17.24 6.41 10.11
N CYS A 164 -16.93 5.22 9.61
CA CYS A 164 -17.09 4.84 8.19
C CYS A 164 -18.57 4.84 7.81
N SER A 165 -19.46 4.38 8.69
CA SER A 165 -20.91 4.38 8.46
C SER A 165 -21.50 5.78 8.24
N LYS A 166 -20.87 6.83 8.80
CA LYS A 166 -21.30 8.23 8.63
C LYS A 166 -20.75 8.89 7.36
N ARG A 167 -19.64 8.40 6.79
CA ARG A 167 -19.01 8.99 5.60
C ARG A 167 -19.44 8.23 4.35
N ASN A 168 -19.89 8.95 3.32
CA ASN A 168 -20.33 8.32 2.08
C ASN A 168 -19.12 7.82 1.26
N TRP A 169 -18.76 6.55 1.44
CA TRP A 169 -17.65 5.92 0.74
C TRP A 169 -17.86 5.80 -0.77
N ILE A 170 -19.12 5.79 -1.25
CA ILE A 170 -19.43 5.80 -2.69
C ILE A 170 -19.00 7.13 -3.30
N PHE A 171 -19.31 8.24 -2.63
CA PHE A 171 -18.89 9.57 -3.08
C PHE A 171 -17.37 9.71 -3.10
N ALA A 172 -16.69 9.24 -2.04
CA ALA A 172 -15.22 9.22 -2.01
C ALA A 172 -14.64 8.37 -3.15
N SER A 173 -15.26 7.24 -3.47
CA SER A 173 -14.86 6.38 -4.58
C SER A 173 -15.05 7.08 -5.93
N ALA A 174 -16.21 7.71 -6.16
CA ALA A 174 -16.48 8.44 -7.39
C ALA A 174 -15.49 9.60 -7.60
N PHE A 175 -15.20 10.36 -6.54
CA PHE A 175 -14.22 11.44 -6.59
C PHE A 175 -12.80 10.90 -6.85
N GLY A 176 -12.39 9.82 -6.16
CA GLY A 176 -11.09 9.18 -6.36
C GLY A 176 -10.91 8.64 -7.78
N VAL A 177 -11.94 7.99 -8.34
CA VAL A 177 -11.95 7.53 -9.74
C VAL A 177 -11.85 8.73 -10.67
N GLY A 178 -12.70 9.75 -10.52
CA GLY A 178 -12.67 10.94 -11.37
C GLY A 178 -11.31 11.64 -11.38
N PHE A 179 -10.66 11.72 -10.21
CA PHE A 179 -9.32 12.27 -10.09
C PHE A 179 -8.27 11.41 -10.81
N LEU A 180 -8.29 10.09 -10.66
CA LEU A 180 -7.37 9.19 -11.38
C LEU A 180 -7.57 9.25 -12.90
N LEU A 181 -8.83 9.29 -13.35
CA LEU A 181 -9.16 9.42 -14.77
C LEU A 181 -8.62 10.73 -15.34
N SER A 182 -8.81 11.84 -14.62
CA SER A 182 -8.28 13.15 -15.01
C SER A 182 -6.75 13.14 -15.08
N LEU A 183 -6.09 12.48 -14.12
CA LEU A 183 -4.64 12.33 -14.11
C LEU A 183 -4.14 11.51 -15.29
N VAL A 184 -4.75 10.36 -15.58
CA VAL A 184 -4.40 9.52 -16.74
C VAL A 184 -4.59 10.31 -18.03
N PHE A 185 -5.71 11.00 -18.18
CA PHE A 185 -5.94 11.85 -19.35
C PHE A 185 -4.87 12.93 -19.50
N LEU A 186 -4.55 13.65 -18.42
CA LEU A 186 -3.55 14.71 -18.44
C LEU A 186 -2.14 14.18 -18.74
N THR A 187 -1.77 13.04 -18.15
CA THR A 187 -0.48 12.39 -18.40
C THR A 187 -0.36 11.88 -19.83
N SER A 188 -1.44 11.35 -20.43
CA SER A 188 -1.48 10.99 -21.85
C SER A 188 -1.27 12.19 -22.77
N LEU A 189 -1.93 13.33 -22.51
CA LEU A 189 -1.74 14.57 -23.29
C LEU A 189 -0.29 15.08 -23.21
N LEU A 190 0.33 14.99 -22.04
CA LEU A 190 1.73 15.37 -21.84
C LEU A 190 2.68 14.38 -22.52
N ALA A 191 2.39 13.08 -22.46
CA ALA A 191 3.20 12.04 -23.10
C ALA A 191 3.25 12.21 -24.63
N GLU A 192 2.11 12.49 -25.26
CA GLU A 192 2.03 12.80 -26.69
C GLU A 192 2.89 14.02 -27.08
N ARG A 193 2.94 15.03 -26.21
CA ARG A 193 3.72 16.26 -26.43
C ARG A 193 5.22 16.10 -26.24
N VAL A 194 5.65 15.25 -25.30
CA VAL A 194 7.05 15.19 -24.83
C VAL A 194 7.81 13.96 -25.37
N ILE A 195 7.15 12.81 -25.46
CA ILE A 195 7.79 11.50 -25.72
C ILE A 195 7.39 10.95 -27.11
N GLY A 196 6.32 11.49 -27.71
CA GLY A 196 5.69 10.94 -28.90
C GLY A 196 4.77 9.76 -28.57
N PRO A 197 3.98 9.25 -29.53
CA PRO A 197 3.03 8.17 -29.29
C PRO A 197 3.78 6.86 -29.00
N LYS A 198 3.98 6.56 -27.72
CA LYS A 198 4.31 5.21 -27.26
C LYS A 198 3.00 4.47 -27.08
N ALA A 199 2.75 3.45 -27.90
CA ALA A 199 1.70 2.50 -27.62
C ALA A 199 2.01 1.82 -26.28
N VAL A 200 1.25 2.15 -25.24
CA VAL A 200 1.24 1.42 -23.97
C VAL A 200 0.49 0.11 -24.21
N SER A 201 0.97 -0.72 -25.14
CA SER A 201 0.44 -2.04 -25.36
C SER A 201 1.39 -3.03 -24.73
N ASN A 202 0.99 -3.58 -23.58
CA ASN A 202 1.55 -4.84 -23.14
C ASN A 202 1.13 -5.89 -24.18
N LEU A 203 1.96 -6.12 -25.21
CA LEU A 203 1.66 -7.04 -26.31
C LEU A 203 1.20 -8.41 -25.80
N VAL A 204 1.81 -8.89 -24.72
CA VAL A 204 1.43 -10.14 -24.04
C VAL A 204 0.03 -10.07 -23.44
N LEU A 205 -0.34 -8.93 -22.84
CA LEU A 205 -1.67 -8.73 -22.27
C LEU A 205 -2.73 -8.65 -23.38
N LYS A 206 -2.44 -7.95 -24.49
CA LYS A 206 -3.32 -7.90 -25.65
C LYS A 206 -3.52 -9.28 -26.28
N GLU A 207 -2.44 -10.05 -26.46
CA GLU A 207 -2.50 -11.43 -26.93
C GLU A 207 -3.41 -12.32 -26.06
N ILE A 208 -3.34 -12.16 -24.73
CA ILE A 208 -4.22 -12.85 -23.78
C ILE A 208 -5.69 -12.46 -23.97
N LEU A 209 -5.99 -11.17 -24.14
CA LEU A 209 -7.36 -10.66 -24.28
C LEU A 209 -8.01 -11.06 -25.61
N ASP A 210 -7.21 -11.22 -26.67
CA ASP A 210 -7.66 -11.59 -28.01
C ASP A 210 -7.79 -13.11 -28.20
N CYS A 211 -7.16 -13.92 -27.33
CA CYS A 211 -7.08 -15.37 -27.49
C CYS A 211 -8.43 -16.11 -27.37
N SER A 212 -9.15 -15.93 -26.26
CA SER A 212 -10.41 -16.66 -26.00
C SER A 212 -11.28 -15.97 -24.96
N ASN A 213 -12.57 -16.33 -24.89
CA ASN A 213 -13.45 -15.82 -23.83
C ASN A 213 -13.00 -16.26 -22.43
N ILE A 214 -12.43 -17.46 -22.32
CA ILE A 214 -11.91 -18.01 -21.05
C ILE A 214 -10.70 -17.21 -20.60
N SER A 215 -9.72 -17.00 -21.48
CA SER A 215 -8.50 -16.23 -21.18
C SER A 215 -8.82 -14.78 -20.82
N ARG A 216 -9.71 -14.13 -21.57
CA ARG A 216 -10.20 -12.77 -21.28
C ARG A 216 -10.88 -12.68 -19.91
N THR A 217 -11.77 -13.62 -19.60
CA THR A 217 -12.48 -13.64 -18.31
C THR A 217 -11.50 -13.90 -17.16
N ALA A 218 -10.59 -14.86 -17.31
CA ALA A 218 -9.58 -15.15 -16.30
C ALA A 218 -8.66 -13.95 -16.06
N CYS A 219 -8.23 -13.27 -17.13
CA CYS A 219 -7.43 -12.06 -17.07
C CYS A 219 -8.17 -10.92 -16.34
N PHE A 220 -9.45 -10.69 -16.69
CA PHE A 220 -10.28 -9.69 -16.01
C PHE A 220 -10.41 -9.97 -14.51
N ILE A 221 -10.71 -11.22 -14.12
CA ILE A 221 -10.82 -11.59 -12.70
C ILE A 221 -9.48 -11.37 -11.99
N ALA A 222 -8.37 -11.78 -12.60
CA ALA A 222 -7.05 -11.63 -12.00
C ALA A 222 -6.68 -10.15 -11.79
N TYR A 223 -6.78 -9.32 -12.83
CA TYR A 223 -6.33 -7.92 -12.82
C TYR A 223 -7.31 -6.96 -12.15
N CYS A 224 -8.62 -7.15 -12.32
CA CYS A 224 -9.63 -6.21 -11.86
C CYS A 224 -10.24 -6.60 -10.52
N VAL A 225 -10.07 -7.85 -10.07
CA VAL A 225 -10.66 -8.34 -8.81
C VAL A 225 -9.57 -8.83 -7.86
N VAL A 226 -8.88 -9.92 -8.18
CA VAL A 226 -7.96 -10.56 -7.22
C VAL A 226 -6.78 -9.65 -6.88
N THR A 227 -6.19 -8.97 -7.86
CA THR A 227 -5.05 -8.07 -7.65
C THR A 227 -5.42 -6.88 -6.75
N PRO A 228 -6.49 -6.09 -7.03
CA PRO A 228 -6.94 -5.05 -6.10
C PRO A 228 -7.23 -5.57 -4.69
N PHE A 229 -7.88 -6.73 -4.55
CA PHE A 229 -8.15 -7.29 -3.23
C PHE A 229 -6.88 -7.62 -2.46
N LEU A 230 -5.91 -8.26 -3.11
CA LEU A 230 -4.61 -8.55 -2.52
C LEU A 230 -3.89 -7.24 -2.13
N GLU A 231 -3.70 -6.35 -3.09
CA GLU A 231 -2.86 -5.17 -2.91
C GLU A 231 -3.48 -4.20 -1.89
N GLU A 232 -4.79 -3.95 -1.95
CA GLU A 232 -5.43 -3.10 -0.95
C GLU A 232 -5.39 -3.73 0.45
N THR A 233 -5.48 -5.05 0.56
CA THR A 233 -5.32 -5.75 1.85
C THR A 233 -3.91 -5.51 2.42
N VAL A 234 -2.86 -5.64 1.61
CA VAL A 234 -1.48 -5.46 2.08
C VAL A 234 -1.14 -3.99 2.32
N TYR A 235 -1.30 -3.14 1.32
CA TYR A 235 -0.74 -1.79 1.36
C TYR A 235 -1.63 -0.83 2.15
N ARG A 236 -2.95 -1.01 2.14
CA ARG A 236 -3.90 -0.13 2.83
C ARG A 236 -4.31 -0.74 4.17
N GLY A 237 -4.87 -1.94 4.13
CA GLY A 237 -5.42 -2.61 5.31
C GLY A 237 -4.36 -2.98 6.34
N PHE A 238 -3.19 -3.42 5.89
CA PHE A 238 -2.08 -3.79 6.77
C PHE A 238 -1.06 -2.65 6.92
N LEU A 239 -0.28 -2.32 5.88
CA LEU A 239 0.88 -1.42 5.99
C LEU A 239 0.47 -0.01 6.39
N LEU A 240 -0.40 0.65 5.61
CA LEU A 240 -0.86 2.02 5.88
C LEU A 240 -1.57 2.11 7.23
N ALA A 241 -2.51 1.21 7.52
CA ALA A 241 -3.20 1.19 8.81
C ALA A 241 -2.20 1.10 9.97
N SER A 242 -1.25 0.16 9.90
CA SER A 242 -0.28 -0.08 10.99
C SER A 242 0.67 1.10 11.19
N ILE A 243 1.23 1.68 10.13
CA ILE A 243 2.13 2.83 10.31
C ILE A 243 1.38 4.11 10.71
N SER A 244 0.09 4.24 10.33
CA SER A 244 -0.74 5.39 10.70
C SER A 244 -1.14 5.45 12.18
N SER A 245 -0.93 4.37 12.96
CA SER A 245 -1.11 4.43 14.42
C SER A 245 0.01 5.22 15.10
N GLU A 246 1.21 5.22 14.51
CA GLU A 246 2.42 5.79 15.11
C GLU A 246 2.83 7.15 14.52
N MET A 247 2.25 7.55 13.39
CA MET A 247 2.60 8.80 12.71
C MET A 247 1.39 9.50 12.08
N GLN A 248 1.61 10.69 11.54
CA GLN A 248 0.56 11.43 10.83
C GLN A 248 0.12 10.68 9.57
N TRP A 249 -1.18 10.64 9.30
CA TRP A 249 -1.75 9.89 8.18
C TRP A 249 -1.15 10.30 6.83
N GLN A 250 -0.76 11.57 6.64
CA GLN A 250 -0.12 12.03 5.41
C GLN A 250 1.22 11.33 5.16
N GLN A 251 2.05 11.22 6.21
CA GLN A 251 3.35 10.54 6.14
C GLN A 251 3.16 9.05 5.89
N ALA A 252 2.18 8.45 6.56
CA ALA A 252 1.79 7.06 6.38
C ALA A 252 1.36 6.78 4.92
N VAL A 253 0.52 7.64 4.32
CA VAL A 253 0.11 7.52 2.91
C VAL A 253 1.32 7.60 1.98
N VAL A 254 2.21 8.57 2.18
CA VAL A 254 3.42 8.72 1.35
C VAL A 254 4.30 7.47 1.43
N ILE A 255 4.58 6.97 2.63
CA ILE A 255 5.43 5.79 2.82
C ILE A 255 4.79 4.55 2.20
N SER A 256 3.51 4.28 2.50
CA SER A 256 2.80 3.12 1.92
C SER A 256 2.75 3.18 0.38
N SER A 257 2.52 4.37 -0.18
CA SER A 257 2.49 4.59 -1.64
C SER A 257 3.86 4.41 -2.30
N ALA A 258 4.93 4.81 -1.62
CA ALA A 258 6.30 4.58 -2.08
C ALA A 258 6.64 3.09 -2.08
N VAL A 259 6.27 2.36 -1.02
CA VAL A 259 6.48 0.91 -0.95
C VAL A 259 5.66 0.18 -2.01
N PHE A 260 4.40 0.57 -2.22
CA PHE A 260 3.54 0.06 -3.29
C PHE A 260 4.17 0.23 -4.67
N SER A 261 4.63 1.45 -4.99
CA SER A 261 5.30 1.74 -6.26
C SER A 261 6.59 0.93 -6.43
N ALA A 262 7.43 0.86 -5.39
CA ALA A 262 8.68 0.11 -5.43
C ALA A 262 8.47 -1.40 -5.63
N ALA A 263 7.43 -1.99 -5.02
CA ALA A 263 7.13 -3.41 -5.13
C ALA A 263 6.79 -3.86 -6.56
N HIS A 264 6.34 -2.94 -7.42
CA HIS A 264 6.06 -3.22 -8.83
C HIS A 264 7.32 -3.35 -9.69
N LEU A 265 8.50 -2.99 -9.17
CA LEU A 265 9.79 -3.12 -9.87
C LEU A 265 9.81 -2.50 -11.28
N SER A 266 8.98 -1.47 -11.52
CA SER A 266 8.86 -0.78 -12.81
C SER A 266 9.31 0.67 -12.67
N VAL A 267 10.47 1.00 -13.24
CA VAL A 267 11.00 2.37 -13.22
C VAL A 267 10.09 3.30 -14.04
N GLU A 268 9.62 2.86 -15.20
CA GLU A 268 8.79 3.65 -16.11
C GLU A 268 7.46 4.07 -15.48
N ASN A 269 6.80 3.14 -14.76
CA ASN A 269 5.49 3.39 -14.17
C ASN A 269 5.55 3.86 -12.71
N SER A 270 6.74 3.97 -12.13
CA SER A 270 6.96 4.24 -10.70
C SER A 270 6.21 5.49 -10.20
N LEU A 271 6.30 6.61 -10.95
CA LEU A 271 5.62 7.85 -10.59
C LEU A 271 4.10 7.71 -10.64
N GLN A 272 3.57 7.08 -11.70
CA GLN A 272 2.14 6.86 -11.86
C GLN A 272 1.59 5.95 -10.75
N LEU A 273 2.28 4.85 -10.46
CA LEU A 273 1.95 3.93 -9.38
C LEU A 273 2.01 4.60 -8.00
N PHE A 274 2.96 5.50 -7.78
CA PHE A 274 3.04 6.28 -6.55
C PHE A 274 1.83 7.21 -6.39
N ILE A 275 1.41 7.90 -7.45
CA ILE A 275 0.23 8.78 -7.38
C ILE A 275 -1.06 7.98 -7.16
N ILE A 276 -1.24 6.85 -7.87
CA ILE A 276 -2.34 5.91 -7.62
C ILE A 276 -2.30 5.44 -6.15
N GLY A 277 -1.10 5.08 -5.69
CA GLY A 277 -0.71 4.86 -4.31
C GLY A 277 -1.41 5.82 -3.35
N CYS A 278 -1.12 7.10 -3.55
CA CYS A 278 -1.58 8.21 -2.71
C CYS A 278 -3.09 8.38 -2.75
N VAL A 279 -3.72 8.29 -3.93
CA VAL A 279 -5.19 8.45 -4.06
C VAL A 279 -5.93 7.35 -3.30
N LEU A 280 -5.51 6.10 -3.48
CA LEU A 280 -6.09 4.95 -2.80
C LEU A 280 -5.86 5.04 -1.28
N GLY A 281 -4.65 5.45 -0.85
CA GLY A 281 -4.33 5.68 0.56
C GLY A 281 -5.17 6.79 1.20
N CYS A 282 -5.31 7.93 0.52
CA CYS A 282 -6.18 9.04 0.96
C CYS A 282 -7.64 8.61 1.06
N SER A 283 -8.13 7.84 0.09
CA SER A 283 -9.50 7.31 0.12
C SER A 283 -9.71 6.37 1.31
N TYR A 284 -8.77 5.47 1.57
CA TYR A 284 -8.82 4.59 2.73
C TYR A 284 -8.75 5.38 4.05
N CYS A 285 -7.86 6.37 4.16
CA CYS A 285 -7.79 7.24 5.33
C CYS A 285 -9.11 7.98 5.55
N TRP A 286 -9.72 8.54 4.50
CA TRP A 286 -10.99 9.26 4.62
C TRP A 286 -12.17 8.35 4.98
N THR A 287 -12.27 7.19 4.34
CA THR A 287 -13.45 6.32 4.47
C THR A 287 -13.36 5.35 5.64
N GLY A 288 -12.15 4.93 6.02
CA GLY A 288 -11.94 3.90 7.04
C GLY A 288 -12.43 2.51 6.62
N ASN A 289 -12.69 2.28 5.33
CA ASN A 289 -13.02 0.97 4.79
C ASN A 289 -12.22 0.67 3.53
N LEU A 290 -11.86 -0.60 3.34
CA LEU A 290 -11.12 -1.04 2.15
C LEU A 290 -11.99 -1.07 0.89
N ARG A 291 -13.31 -1.09 1.01
CA ARG A 291 -14.21 -1.19 -0.17
C ARG A 291 -14.02 -0.01 -1.11
N SER A 292 -13.82 1.19 -0.58
CA SER A 292 -13.62 2.38 -1.39
C SER A 292 -12.31 2.30 -2.19
N SER A 293 -11.20 1.94 -1.54
CA SER A 293 -9.92 1.85 -2.25
C SER A 293 -9.90 0.66 -3.22
N ILE A 294 -10.48 -0.49 -2.86
CA ILE A 294 -10.66 -1.64 -3.75
C ILE A 294 -11.47 -1.22 -4.98
N LEU A 295 -12.60 -0.53 -4.82
CA LEU A 295 -13.44 -0.11 -5.94
C LEU A 295 -12.70 0.84 -6.87
N ILE A 296 -12.02 1.86 -6.34
CA ILE A 296 -11.24 2.80 -7.14
C ILE A 296 -10.16 2.04 -7.93
N HIS A 297 -9.43 1.14 -7.27
CA HIS A 297 -8.36 0.36 -7.89
C HIS A 297 -8.88 -0.61 -8.96
N SER A 298 -9.95 -1.35 -8.67
CA SER A 298 -10.63 -2.24 -9.62
C SER A 298 -11.10 -1.49 -10.87
N LEU A 299 -11.69 -0.30 -10.72
CA LEU A 299 -12.15 0.51 -11.84
C LEU A 299 -10.98 1.06 -12.66
N TYR A 300 -9.91 1.49 -12.00
CA TYR A 300 -8.69 1.92 -12.66
C TYR A 300 -8.05 0.79 -13.50
N ASN A 301 -7.96 -0.42 -12.94
CA ASN A 301 -7.43 -1.58 -13.64
C ASN A 301 -8.37 -2.00 -14.79
N ALA A 302 -9.69 -1.99 -14.58
CA ALA A 302 -10.66 -2.30 -15.63
C ALA A 302 -10.58 -1.32 -16.80
N MET A 303 -10.42 -0.02 -16.53
CA MET A 303 -10.19 0.97 -17.58
C MET A 303 -8.90 0.68 -18.34
N THR A 304 -7.79 0.44 -17.63
CA THR A 304 -6.49 0.16 -18.26
C THR A 304 -6.56 -1.10 -19.15
N LEU A 305 -7.26 -2.14 -18.67
CA LEU A 305 -7.49 -3.36 -19.42
C LEU A 305 -8.36 -3.12 -20.65
N LEU A 306 -9.42 -2.31 -20.53
CA LEU A 306 -10.28 -1.93 -21.64
C LEU A 306 -9.52 -1.13 -22.70
N LEU A 307 -8.70 -0.16 -22.30
CA LEU A 307 -7.84 0.60 -23.21
C LEU A 307 -6.87 -0.30 -23.96
N THR A 308 -6.28 -1.29 -23.27
CA THR A 308 -5.39 -2.29 -23.89
C THR A 308 -6.12 -3.17 -24.90
N TYR A 309 -7.39 -3.51 -24.63
CA TYR A 309 -8.22 -4.28 -25.55
C TYR A 309 -8.61 -3.49 -26.81
N LEU A 310 -8.78 -2.16 -26.69
CA LEU A 310 -9.19 -1.29 -27.79
C LEU A 310 -8.04 -0.75 -28.65
N SER A 311 -6.80 -0.77 -28.13
CA SER A 311 -5.57 -0.41 -28.86
C SER A 311 -5.14 -1.50 -29.82
#